data_AF-A0A973G827-F1
#
_entry.id   AF-A0A973G827-F1
#
_cell.length_a   1.000
_cell.length_b   1.000
_cell.length_c   1.000
_cell.angle_alpha   90.00
_cell.angle_beta   90.00
_cell.angle_gamma   90.00
#
_symmetry.space_group_name_H-M   'P 1'
#
loop_
_entity.id
_entity.type
_entity.pdbx_description
1 polymer ?
#
loop_
_entity_poly.entity_id
_entity_poly.type
_entity_poly.pdbx_seq_one_letter_code
_entity_poly.pdbx_strand_id
1 'polypeptide(L)' 'MTTGRPASAALVDRFGRVHRDLRISLTDRCSLRCTYCMPAEGVPWLAGSTMLSTPEIV' A
#
# COMPACT_ATOMS: atom_id res chain seq x y z
N MET A 1 -5.96 23.30 -6.47
CA MET A 1 -4.58 23.24 -5.96
C MET A 1 -3.99 21.92 -6.44
N THR A 2 -3.12 21.93 -7.45
CA THR A 2 -2.46 20.71 -7.98
C THR A 2 -0.97 20.96 -8.17
N THR A 3 -0.36 21.57 -7.16
CA THR A 3 1.05 21.94 -7.13
C THR A 3 1.89 20.69 -6.85
N GLY A 4 2.09 19.82 -7.85
CA GLY A 4 2.96 18.64 -7.69
C GLY A 4 2.72 17.46 -8.64
N ARG A 5 1.65 17.46 -9.44
CA ARG A 5 1.47 16.39 -10.45
C ARG A 5 2.50 16.60 -11.58
N PRO A 6 3.34 15.60 -11.90
CA PRO A 6 4.28 15.71 -13.02
C PRO A 6 3.51 15.94 -14.33
N ALA A 7 4.07 16.77 -15.22
CA ALA A 7 3.46 17.12 -16.51
C ALA A 7 3.41 15.97 -17.52
N SER A 8 3.99 14.81 -17.17
CA SER A 8 3.96 13.61 -18.00
C SER A 8 2.57 12.98 -18.00
N ALA A 9 2.05 12.68 -19.19
CA ALA A 9 0.79 11.97 -19.36
C ALA A 9 0.78 10.57 -18.71
N ALA A 10 1.96 9.97 -18.52
CA ALA A 10 2.14 8.66 -17.90
C ALA A 10 3.20 8.71 -16.80
N LEU A 11 2.98 7.95 -15.73
CA LEU A 11 3.99 7.70 -14.70
C LEU A 11 4.85 6.51 -15.14
N VAL A 12 6.05 6.81 -15.65
CA VAL A 12 6.99 5.81 -16.18
C VAL A 12 8.15 5.63 -15.21
N ASP A 13 8.47 4.39 -14.85
CA ASP A 13 9.63 4.09 -14.01
C ASP A 13 10.97 4.12 -14.78
N ARG A 14 12.09 3.92 -14.09
CA ARG A 14 13.43 3.94 -14.72
C ARG A 14 13.68 2.78 -15.70
N PHE A 15 12.83 1.76 -15.70
CA PHE A 15 12.88 0.63 -16.61
C PHE A 15 11.92 0.79 -17.80
N GLY A 16 11.25 1.94 -17.92
CA GLY A 16 10.34 2.23 -19.03
C GLY A 16 8.93 1.66 -18.88
N ARG A 17 8.54 1.17 -17.69
CA ARG A 17 7.20 0.61 -17.45
C ARG A 17 6.23 1.70 -17.01
N VAL A 18 5.02 1.66 -17.58
CA VAL A 18 3.92 2.56 -17.18
C VAL A 18 3.20 2.00 -15.96
N HIS A 19 3.04 2.83 -14.93
CA HIS A 19 2.24 2.50 -13.75
C HIS A 19 0.75 2.40 -14.13
N ARG A 20 0.12 1.27 -13.79
CA ARG A 20 -1.27 0.97 -14.14
C ARG A 20 -2.14 0.63 -12.94
N ASP A 21 -1.55 -0.02 -11.94
CA ASP A 21 -2.27 -0.59 -10.80
C ASP A 21 -1.70 -0.07 -9.48
N LEU A 22 -2.60 0.35 -8.59
CA LEU A 22 -2.27 0.71 -7.21
C LEU A 22 -2.85 -0.34 -6.27
N ARG A 23 -1.98 -1.02 -5.52
CA ARG A 23 -2.39 -1.96 -4.46
C ARG A 23 -2.33 -1.26 -3.11
N ILE A 24 -3.49 -1.10 -2.47
CA ILE A 24 -3.61 -0.50 -1.14
C ILE A 24 -3.83 -1.62 -0.13
N SER A 25 -2.89 -1.76 0.82
CA SER A 25 -3.05 -2.66 1.96
C SER A 25 -3.81 -1.92 3.07
N LEU A 26 -5.06 -2.29 3.32
CA LEU A 26 -5.92 -1.63 4.30
C LEU A 26 -5.61 -2.03 5.75
N THR A 27 -5.15 -3.25 5.94
CA THR A 27 -4.81 -3.78 7.25
C THR A 27 -3.72 -4.83 7.14
N ASP A 28 -2.96 -4.97 8.20
CA ASP A 28 -2.01 -6.05 8.43
C ASP A 28 -2.67 -7.27 9.09
N ARG A 29 -3.88 -7.12 9.66
CA ARG A 29 -4.59 -8.21 10.36
C ARG A 29 -5.17 -9.24 9.41
N CYS A 30 -4.94 -10.52 9.71
CA CYS A 30 -5.51 -11.65 9.00
C CYS A 30 -6.13 -12.66 9.99
N SER A 31 -7.27 -13.25 9.63
CA SER A 31 -7.92 -14.32 10.40
C SER A 31 -7.28 -15.69 10.19
N LEU A 32 -6.35 -15.81 9.23
CA LEU A 32 -5.65 -17.04 8.89
C LEU A 32 -4.19 -17.01 9.40
N ARG A 33 -3.58 -18.19 9.53
CA ARG A 33 -2.18 -18.40 9.92
C ARG A 33 -1.47 -19.29 8.92
N CYS A 34 -1.35 -18.80 7.69
CA CYS A 34 -0.71 -19.54 6.61
C CYS A 34 0.81 -19.63 6.85
N THR A 35 1.38 -20.83 6.86
CA THR A 35 2.81 -21.06 7.17
C THR A 35 3.79 -20.27 6.30
N TYR A 36 3.39 -19.91 5.08
CA TYR A 36 4.21 -19.15 4.12
C TYR A 36 3.98 -17.62 4.14
N CYS A 37 2.98 -17.14 4.89
CA CYS A 37 2.59 -15.73 4.88
C CYS A 37 2.48 -15.13 6.28
N MET A 38 1.80 -15.82 7.20
CA MET A 38 1.64 -15.40 8.59
C MET A 38 1.87 -16.63 9.49
N PRO A 39 3.10 -16.79 10.01
CA PRO A 39 3.46 -17.89 10.90
C PRO A 39 2.56 -17.98 12.12
N ALA A 40 2.58 -19.12 12.81
CA ALA A 40 1.69 -19.39 13.95
C ALA A 40 1.96 -18.42 15.13
N GLU A 41 3.22 -18.06 15.33
CA GLU A 41 3.69 -17.03 16.26
C GLU A 41 3.18 -15.62 15.91
N GLY A 42 2.64 -15.42 14.70
CA GLY A 42 2.14 -14.15 14.21
C GLY A 42 3.23 -13.16 13.84
N VAL A 43 2.81 -11.96 13.46
CA VAL A 43 3.70 -10.81 13.23
C VAL A 43 3.26 -9.66 14.14
N PRO A 44 4.17 -8.79 14.59
CA PRO A 44 3.79 -7.61 15.36
C PRO A 44 2.82 -6.74 14.55
N TRP A 45 1.68 -6.39 15.14
CA TRP A 45 0.72 -5.50 14.51
C TRP A 45 1.24 -4.06 14.48
N LEU A 46 0.93 -3.37 13.39
CA LEU A 46 1.13 -1.94 13.26
C LEU A 46 0.24 -1.18 14.25
N ALA A 47 0.76 -0.08 14.78
CA ALA A 47 -0.02 0.82 15.60
C ALA A 47 -1.11 1.49 14.75
N GLY A 48 -2.31 1.66 15.32
CA GLY A 48 -3.43 2.27 14.59
C GLY A 48 -3.11 3.69 14.10
N SER A 49 -2.29 4.44 14.83
CA SER A 49 -1.84 5.79 14.45
C SER A 49 -0.89 5.82 13.24
N THR A 50 -0.33 4.68 12.85
CA THR A 50 0.53 4.54 11.67
C THR A 50 -0.23 4.00 10.45
N MET A 51 -1.51 3.68 10.60
CA MET A 51 -2.37 3.27 9.47
C MET A 51 -2.99 4.50 8.81
N LEU A 52 -3.15 4.43 7.49
CA LEU A 52 -3.84 5.45 6.73
C LEU A 52 -5.31 5.52 7.16
N SER A 53 -5.78 6.75 7.35
CA SER A 53 -7.19 7.06 7.55
C SER A 53 -7.94 7.01 6.22
N THR A 54 -9.26 6.80 6.29
CA THR A 54 -10.11 6.80 5.09
C THR A 54 -9.96 8.07 4.24
N PRO A 55 -9.94 9.30 4.81
CA PRO A 55 -9.74 10.52 4.03
C PRO A 55 -8.38 10.65 3.34
N GLU A 56 -7.36 9.91 3.77
CA GLU A 56 -6.06 9.88 3.09
C GLU A 56 -6.05 8.93 1.87
N ILE A 57 -7.00 8.00 1.82
CA ILE A 57 -7.10 6.99 0.75
C ILE A 57 -7.96 7.48 -0.42
N VAL A 58 -8.94 8.36 -0.17
CA VAL A 58 -9.94 8.82 -1.17
C VAL A 58 -9.74 10.25 -1.65
#